data_AF-A0A7J9RD05-F1
#
_entry.id   AF-A0A7J9RD05-F1
#
_cell.length_a   1.000
_cell.length_b   1.000
_cell.length_c   1.000
_cell.angle_alpha   90.00
_cell.angle_beta   90.00
_cell.angle_gamma   90.00
#
_symmetry.space_group_name_H-M   'P 1'
#
loop_
_entity.id
_entity.type
_entity.pdbx_description
1 polymer ?
#
loop_
_entity_poly.entity_id
_entity_poly.type
_entity_poly.pdbx_seq_one_letter_code
_entity_poly.pdbx_strand_id
1 'polypeptide(L)' 'MKRVYTRADGGNGWDPVGWMCSCGCGCVGLDEGEWALQGCKACKGDLNDE' A
#
# COMPACT_ATOMS: atom_id res chain seq x y z
N MET A 1 -6.25 -2.92 12.05
CA MET A 1 -5.56 -2.43 10.83
C MET A 1 -4.89 -1.11 11.17
N LYS A 2 -3.70 -0.84 10.62
CA LYS A 2 -2.98 0.42 10.85
C LYS A 2 -2.89 1.18 9.53
N ARG A 3 -3.01 2.51 9.53
CA ARG A 3 -2.88 3.31 8.31
C ARG A 3 -1.40 3.52 7.96
N VAL A 4 -1.07 3.45 6.67
CA VAL A 4 0.27 3.66 6.12
C VAL A 4 0.29 5.01 5.41
N TYR A 5 1.39 5.73 5.58
CA TYR A 5 1.58 7.07 5.04
C TYR A 5 2.94 7.19 4.37
N THR A 6 3.02 7.98 3.31
CA THR A 6 4.28 8.48 2.74
C THR A 6 4.48 9.93 3.13
N ARG A 7 5.72 10.41 3.02
CA ARG A 7 5.99 11.83 3.20
C ARG A 7 5.31 12.60 2.08
N ALA A 8 4.58 13.66 2.43
CA ALA A 8 3.98 14.50 1.43
C ALA A 8 5.04 15.19 0.56
N ASP A 9 4.69 15.44 -0.70
CA ASP A 9 5.55 16.19 -1.61
C ASP A 9 5.83 17.60 -1.05
N GLY A 10 7.05 18.11 -1.27
CA GLY A 10 7.52 19.32 -0.59
C GLY A 10 7.88 19.13 0.89
N GLY A 11 7.85 17.91 1.41
CA GLY A 11 8.46 17.55 2.69
C GLY A 11 7.72 18.03 3.93
N ASN A 12 6.47 18.48 3.82
CA ASN A 12 5.62 18.90 4.93
C ASN A 12 4.29 18.14 4.93
N GLY A 13 4.13 17.24 5.90
CA GLY A 13 2.91 16.44 6.06
C GLY A 13 3.08 14.97 5.67
N TRP A 14 1.96 14.26 5.65
CA TRP A 14 1.91 12.82 5.42
C TRP A 14 0.70 12.50 4.54
N ASP A 15 0.95 11.86 3.40
CA ASP A 15 -0.11 11.44 2.48
C ASP A 15 -0.52 10.00 2.79
N PRO A 16 -1.82 9.72 2.95
CA PRO A 16 -2.29 8.37 3.20
C PRO A 16 -2.14 7.53 1.92
N VAL A 17 -1.38 6.43 2.01
CA VAL A 17 -1.16 5.54 0.86
C VAL A 17 -1.82 4.18 1.04
N GLY A 18 -2.26 3.85 2.26
CA GLY A 18 -2.90 2.56 2.46
C GLY A 18 -3.21 2.14 3.89
N TRP A 19 -3.56 0.86 4.03
CA TRP A 19 -3.78 0.19 5.29
C TRP A 19 -2.94 -1.09 5.37
N MET A 20 -2.25 -1.26 6.48
CA MET A 20 -1.59 -2.50 6.86
C MET A 20 -2.63 -3.46 7.46
N CYS A 21 -2.62 -4.70 6.97
CA CYS A 21 -3.47 -5.76 7.48
C CYS A 21 -3.06 -6.18 8.90
N SER A 22 -3.96 -6.85 9.62
CA SER A 22 -3.70 -7.26 11.02
C SER A 22 -2.55 -8.26 11.16
N CYS A 23 -2.20 -8.99 10.09
CA CYS A 23 -1.04 -9.87 10.04
C CYS A 23 0.31 -9.14 9.93
N GLY A 24 0.32 -7.81 9.76
CA GLY A 24 1.53 -7.00 9.60
C GLY A 24 2.05 -6.89 8.16
N CYS A 25 1.44 -7.60 7.20
CA CYS A 25 1.75 -7.46 5.78
C CYS A 25 0.90 -6.36 5.13
N GLY A 26 1.47 -5.69 4.15
CA GLY A 26 0.78 -4.77 3.26
C GLY A 26 1.64 -4.53 2.03
N CYS A 27 1.04 -4.60 0.84
CA CYS A 27 1.68 -4.25 -0.41
C CYS A 27 1.09 -2.91 -0.86
N VAL A 28 1.96 -1.94 -1.14
CA VAL A 28 1.58 -0.63 -1.68
C VAL A 28 2.21 -0.52 -3.06
N GLY A 29 1.36 -0.39 -4.09
CA GLY A 29 1.79 -0.11 -5.45
C GLY A 29 1.59 1.37 -5.78
N LEU A 30 2.43 1.90 -6.65
CA LEU A 30 2.25 3.22 -7.28
C LEU A 30 2.01 2.98 -8.76
N ASP A 31 0.77 3.15 -9.22
CA ASP A 31 0.36 2.90 -10.59
C ASP A 31 -0.11 4.22 -11.21
N GLU A 32 0.49 4.64 -12.32
CA GLU A 32 0.22 5.92 -13.01
C GLU A 32 0.18 7.17 -12.10
N GLY A 33 0.90 7.14 -10.97
CA GLY A 33 0.95 8.26 -10.01
C GLY A 33 -0.13 8.18 -8.91
N GLU A 34 -1.02 7.21 -8.96
CA GLU A 34 -2.03 6.92 -7.93
C GLU A 34 -1.55 5.76 -7.03
N TRP A 35 -1.72 5.90 -5.72
CA TRP A 35 -1.39 4.83 -4.78
C TRP A 35 -2.47 3.76 -4.80
N ALA A 36 -2.12 2.58 -5.31
CA ALA A 36 -2.99 1.42 -5.38
C ALA A 36 -2.71 0.46 -4.22
N LEU A 37 -3.76 0.17 -3.45
CA LEU A 37 -3.71 -0.84 -2.41
C LEU A 37 -3.92 -2.23 -3.00
N GLN A 38 -2.93 -3.11 -2.83
CA GLN A 38 -3.14 -4.52 -3.06
C GLN A 38 -3.59 -5.17 -1.75
N GLY A 39 -4.84 -5.64 -1.73
CA GLY A 39 -5.44 -6.29 -0.57
C GLY A 39 -4.64 -7.53 -0.16
N CYS A 40 -4.47 -7.75 1.14
CA CYS A 40 -3.82 -8.96 1.62
C CYS A 40 -4.70 -10.19 1.39
N LYS A 41 -4.32 -11.02 0.41
CA LYS A 41 -4.66 -12.46 0.40
C LYS A 41 -3.44 -13.38 0.31
N ALA A 42 -2.30 -12.89 -0.15
CA ALA A 42 -0.96 -13.39 0.16
C ALA A 42 0.08 -12.40 -0.38
N CYS A 43 1.16 -12.08 0.33
CA CYS A 43 2.44 -11.73 -0.34
C CYS A 43 3.02 -12.96 -1.10
N LYS A 44 2.18 -13.86 -1.61
CA LYS A 44 2.54 -15.23 -2.01
C LYS A 44 1.64 -15.87 -3.07
N GLY A 45 0.68 -15.19 -3.69
CA GLY A 45 -0.31 -15.85 -4.57
C GLY A 45 -0.57 -15.18 -5.90
N ASP A 46 -0.64 -13.85 -5.96
CA ASP A 46 -1.31 -13.17 -7.10
C ASP A 46 -0.38 -12.21 -7.85
N LEU A 47 0.86 -12.63 -8.13
CA LEU A 47 1.70 -11.95 -9.11
C LEU A 47 1.55 -12.51 -10.53
N ASN A 48 0.82 -13.61 -10.76
CA ASN A 48 0.34 -14.09 -12.06
C ASN A 48 -0.57 -15.31 -11.84
N ASP A 49 -1.89 -15.15 -11.98
CA ASP A 49 -2.81 -16.25 -12.34
C ASP A 49 -3.81 -15.67 -13.36
N GLU A 50 -3.27 -15.32 -14.53
CA GLU A 50 -3.94 -15.27 -15.84
C GLU A 50 -3.07 -16.03 -16.84
#